data_AF-Q9ZQC6-F1
#
_entry.id   AF-Q9ZQC6-F1
#
_cell.length_a   1.000
_cell.length_b   1.000
_cell.length_c   1.000
_cell.angle_alpha   90.00
_cell.angle_beta   90.00
_cell.angle_gamma   90.00
#
_symmetry.space_group_name_H-M   'P 1'
#
loop_
_entity.id
_entity.type
_entity.pdbx_description
1 polymer ?
#
loop_
_entity_poly.entity_id
_entity_poly.type
_entity_poly.pdbx_seq_one_letter_code
_entity_poly.pdbx_strand_id
1 'polypeptide(L)'
;MGSLERSKKKAQVWKKAVIHFSLCFVMGFFTGFAPAGKASFFSNFETTSYTSTKSPIPPQPFENATYTQHSLLNRTLINSQSQAPAPAESREAEGETRSLSEKEDENQVKVTPRGLVIVVTPIITKDRYKNVLLRRMANTLRLVPPPLLWIVVEKHSDGEEKSSSTMLRKTGIMYRRIVFKEDFTSLESELDHQRNLALRHIEHHKLSGIVHFAGLNNIYDLDFFVKIRDIEVFGTWPMALLSANRKRVVVEGPVCESSQVLGWHLRKINNETETKPPIHISSFAFNSSILWDPERWGRPSSVEGTKQDSIKYVKQVVLEDDTKLKGLPAQDCSKIMLWRLKFPTRTRLST
;
A
#
# COMPACT_ATOMS: atom_id res chain seq x y z
N MET A 1 7.11 -37.55 48.20
CA MET A 1 8.59 -37.50 48.11
C MET A 1 8.97 -37.29 46.65
N GLY A 2 9.60 -36.17 46.28
CA GLY A 2 9.87 -35.87 44.85
C GLY A 2 10.37 -34.44 44.55
N SER A 3 10.47 -33.56 45.55
CA SER A 3 10.84 -32.15 45.33
C SER A 3 12.36 -31.92 45.15
N LEU A 4 13.22 -32.79 45.69
CA LEU A 4 14.67 -32.54 45.70
C LEU A 4 15.37 -32.81 44.35
N GLU A 5 14.87 -33.77 43.54
CA GLU A 5 15.53 -34.12 42.26
C GLU A 5 15.34 -33.06 41.17
N ARG A 6 14.22 -32.32 41.20
CA ARG A 6 13.92 -31.30 40.17
C ARG A 6 14.86 -30.08 40.28
N SER A 7 15.42 -29.82 41.46
CA SER A 7 16.35 -28.72 41.70
C SER A 7 17.73 -28.97 41.05
N LYS A 8 18.27 -30.20 41.18
CA LYS A 8 19.58 -30.56 40.60
C LYS A 8 19.58 -30.48 39.06
N LYS A 9 18.48 -30.88 38.40
CA LYS A 9 18.35 -30.79 36.94
C LYS A 9 18.31 -29.33 36.44
N LYS A 10 17.61 -28.43 37.13
CA LYS A 10 17.57 -27.00 36.75
C LYS A 10 18.94 -26.33 36.88
N ALA A 11 19.71 -26.65 37.92
CA ALA A 11 21.05 -26.10 38.11
C ALA A 11 22.03 -26.52 36.99
N GLN A 12 21.94 -27.75 36.48
CA GLN A 12 22.76 -28.21 35.36
C GLN A 12 22.41 -27.51 34.04
N VAL A 13 21.14 -27.26 33.77
CA VAL A 13 20.70 -26.57 32.54
C VAL A 13 21.19 -25.12 32.52
N TRP A 14 21.10 -24.42 33.65
CA TRP A 14 21.59 -23.04 33.73
C TRP A 14 23.12 -22.95 33.56
N LYS A 15 23.88 -23.88 34.15
CA LYS A 15 25.35 -23.95 33.93
C LYS A 15 25.70 -24.18 32.45
N LYS A 16 25.00 -25.07 31.74
CA LYS A 16 25.23 -25.27 30.29
C LYS A 16 24.91 -24.01 29.48
N ALA A 17 23.82 -23.31 29.81
CA ALA A 17 23.44 -22.07 29.12
C ALA A 17 24.49 -20.96 29.33
N VAL A 18 24.97 -20.78 30.57
CA VAL A 18 26.01 -19.77 30.89
C VAL A 18 27.32 -20.07 30.15
N ILE A 19 27.74 -21.34 30.09
CA ILE A 19 28.95 -21.73 29.34
C ILE A 19 28.78 -21.44 27.84
N HIS A 20 27.65 -21.81 27.25
CA HIS A 20 27.40 -21.56 25.82
C HIS A 20 27.34 -20.06 25.51
N PHE A 21 26.69 -19.25 26.36
CA PHE A 21 26.65 -17.80 26.19
C PHE A 21 28.04 -17.18 26.34
N SER A 22 28.85 -17.67 27.28
CA SER A 22 30.24 -17.20 27.45
C SER A 22 31.13 -17.56 26.25
N LEU A 23 30.98 -18.75 25.67
CA LEU A 23 31.72 -19.16 24.48
C LEU A 23 31.33 -18.30 23.26
N CYS A 24 30.04 -18.05 23.04
CA CYS A 24 29.60 -17.16 21.97
C CYS A 24 30.09 -15.72 22.18
N PHE A 25 30.08 -15.22 23.41
CA PHE A 25 30.58 -13.88 23.74
C PHE A 25 32.08 -13.75 23.47
N VAL A 26 32.88 -14.75 23.88
CA VAL A 26 34.33 -14.76 23.63
C VAL A 26 34.63 -14.85 22.13
N MET A 27 33.92 -15.71 21.39
CA MET A 27 34.08 -15.79 19.93
C MET A 27 33.71 -14.48 19.23
N GLY A 28 32.62 -13.82 19.64
CA GLY A 28 32.20 -12.52 19.11
C GLY A 28 33.13 -11.37 19.48
N PHE A 29 33.69 -11.40 20.69
CA PHE A 29 34.65 -10.40 21.14
C PHE A 29 35.95 -10.46 20.33
N PHE A 30 36.46 -11.67 20.04
CA PHE A 30 37.67 -11.82 19.24
C PHE A 30 37.45 -11.59 17.74
N THR A 31 36.27 -11.87 17.19
CA THR A 31 35.98 -11.50 15.79
C THR A 31 35.83 -9.98 15.61
N GLY A 32 35.46 -9.23 16.65
CA GLY A 32 35.42 -7.76 16.63
C GLY A 32 36.80 -7.07 16.56
N PHE A 33 37.88 -7.76 16.93
CA PHE A 33 39.26 -7.25 16.85
C PHE A 33 40.06 -7.83 15.68
N ALA A 34 39.46 -8.65 14.82
CA ALA A 34 40.13 -9.11 13.60
C ALA A 34 40.35 -7.91 12.66
N PRO A 35 41.60 -7.53 12.35
CA PRO A 35 41.85 -6.48 11.39
C PRO A 35 41.38 -6.98 10.02
N ALA A 36 40.41 -6.31 9.42
CA ALA A 36 40.01 -6.55 8.04
C ALA A 36 41.18 -6.17 7.11
N GLY A 37 42.12 -7.11 6.96
CA GLY A 37 43.19 -7.06 6.00
C GLY A 37 42.61 -7.05 4.60
N LYS A 38 43.00 -6.04 3.82
CA LYS A 38 42.71 -5.92 2.40
C LYS A 38 43.20 -7.17 1.67
N ALA A 39 42.29 -8.01 1.19
CA ALA A 39 42.58 -9.05 0.22
C ALA A 39 41.63 -8.89 -0.96
N SER A 40 42.12 -8.19 -1.99
CA SER A 40 41.58 -8.13 -3.33
C SER A 40 41.86 -9.44 -4.05
N PHE A 41 40.87 -10.23 -4.44
CA PHE A 41 40.98 -11.19 -5.54
C PHE A 41 39.59 -11.49 -6.11
N PHE A 42 39.57 -11.79 -7.40
CA PHE A 42 38.44 -12.09 -8.31
C PHE A 42 37.75 -10.86 -8.92
N SER A 43 37.65 -10.70 -10.24
CA SER A 43 38.29 -11.31 -11.42
C SER A 43 37.78 -10.53 -12.64
N ASN A 44 38.69 -10.15 -13.52
CA ASN A 44 38.56 -9.74 -14.92
C ASN A 44 37.13 -9.62 -15.52
N PHE A 45 36.73 -8.40 -15.87
CA PHE A 45 36.08 -8.17 -17.16
C PHE A 45 36.63 -6.88 -17.78
N GLU A 46 36.86 -6.95 -19.09
CA GLU A 46 37.69 -6.05 -19.87
C GLU A 46 37.11 -4.64 -20.03
N THR A 47 38.06 -3.72 -20.04
CA THR A 47 38.06 -2.31 -20.43
C THR A 47 37.35 -2.03 -21.76
N THR A 48 36.44 -1.06 -21.76
CA THR A 48 36.36 -0.11 -22.89
C THR A 48 36.16 1.29 -22.32
N SER A 49 37.23 2.07 -22.35
CA SER A 49 37.30 3.45 -21.88
C SER A 49 36.61 4.38 -22.89
N TYR A 50 35.52 5.02 -22.49
CA TYR A 50 35.04 6.25 -23.13
C TYR A 50 35.28 7.41 -22.18
N THR A 51 36.17 8.29 -22.61
CA THR A 51 36.52 9.58 -22.03
C THR A 51 35.33 10.52 -22.13
N SER A 52 34.76 10.98 -21.02
CA SER A 52 34.12 12.29 -20.99
C SER A 52 34.25 12.96 -19.62
N THR A 53 34.93 14.09 -19.71
CA THR A 53 35.17 15.21 -18.81
C THR A 53 34.18 15.46 -17.66
N LYS A 54 34.79 15.77 -16.51
CA LYS A 54 34.25 16.26 -15.24
C LYS A 54 33.18 17.38 -15.35
N SER A 55 32.14 17.30 -14.52
CA SER A 55 31.61 18.43 -13.75
C SER A 55 30.71 17.92 -12.61
N PRO A 56 30.88 18.37 -11.35
CA PRO A 56 29.96 18.05 -10.25
C PRO A 56 28.84 19.10 -10.19
N ILE A 57 27.60 18.70 -10.49
CA ILE A 57 26.40 19.52 -10.31
C ILE A 57 25.58 18.93 -9.16
N PRO A 58 25.29 19.70 -8.08
CA PRO A 58 24.42 19.24 -6.99
C PRO A 58 22.94 19.23 -7.45
N PRO A 59 22.07 18.36 -6.91
CA PRO A 59 20.71 18.23 -7.41
C PRO A 59 19.88 19.47 -7.05
N GLN A 60 19.58 20.30 -8.05
CA GLN A 60 18.56 21.34 -7.96
C GLN A 60 17.15 20.71 -8.08
N PRO A 61 16.15 21.25 -7.37
CA PRO A 61 14.78 20.77 -7.47
C PRO A 61 14.17 21.20 -8.82
N PHE A 62 13.52 20.24 -9.50
CA PHE A 62 12.82 20.48 -10.76
C PHE A 62 11.56 21.36 -10.51
N GLU A 63 11.68 22.66 -10.71
CA GLU A 63 10.56 23.57 -10.96
C GLU A 63 10.42 23.72 -12.47
N ASN A 64 9.30 23.24 -13.04
CA ASN A 64 8.59 23.83 -14.18
C ASN A 64 7.41 22.94 -14.57
N ALA A 65 6.20 23.42 -14.27
CA ALA A 65 4.99 23.05 -15.00
C ALA A 65 4.35 24.35 -15.44
N THR A 66 4.74 24.80 -16.64
CA THR A 66 4.00 25.83 -17.36
C THR A 66 2.70 25.18 -17.84
N TYR A 67 1.57 25.69 -17.35
CA TYR A 67 0.25 25.27 -17.77
C TYR A 67 0.04 25.62 -19.26
N THR A 68 0.02 24.61 -20.13
CA THR A 68 -0.61 24.72 -21.45
C THR A 68 -1.97 24.04 -21.42
N GLN A 69 -2.99 24.88 -21.46
CA GLN A 69 -4.40 24.57 -21.50
C GLN A 69 -4.75 24.00 -22.89
N HIS A 70 -4.66 22.68 -23.09
CA HIS A 70 -5.21 22.03 -24.27
C HIS A 70 -6.54 21.34 -23.97
N SER A 71 -7.57 22.00 -24.48
CA SER A 71 -8.91 21.52 -24.77
C SER A 71 -8.91 20.14 -25.42
N LEU A 72 -9.63 19.18 -24.82
CA LEU A 72 -10.32 18.09 -25.52
C LEU A 72 -11.64 17.81 -24.81
N LEU A 73 -12.62 18.68 -25.03
CA LEU A 73 -14.03 18.32 -24.99
C LEU A 73 -14.36 17.73 -26.36
N ASN A 74 -14.60 16.43 -26.44
CA ASN A 74 -15.32 15.81 -27.55
C ASN A 74 -15.84 14.43 -27.11
N ARG A 75 -17.01 14.41 -26.46
CA ARG A 75 -17.94 13.29 -26.60
C ARG A 75 -19.36 13.79 -26.40
N THR A 76 -19.88 14.33 -27.49
CA THR A 76 -21.27 14.69 -27.70
C THR A 76 -22.12 13.42 -27.74
N LEU A 77 -23.16 13.43 -26.90
CA LEU A 77 -24.36 12.59 -26.97
C LEU A 77 -25.30 13.16 -28.05
N ILE A 78 -25.45 12.47 -29.18
CA ILE A 78 -26.48 12.64 -30.24
C ILE A 78 -26.53 11.26 -30.91
N ASN A 79 -27.60 10.56 -31.25
CA ASN A 79 -29.04 10.74 -31.46
C ASN A 79 -29.59 9.27 -31.39
N SER A 80 -30.87 8.92 -31.39
CA SER A 80 -32.09 9.55 -31.86
C SER A 80 -33.23 8.61 -31.44
N GLN A 81 -34.25 9.15 -30.78
CA GLN A 81 -35.60 8.57 -30.79
C GLN A 81 -36.23 8.93 -32.14
N SER A 82 -36.88 7.96 -32.80
CA SER A 82 -38.02 8.24 -33.67
C SER A 82 -38.97 7.05 -33.71
N GLN A 83 -40.25 7.37 -33.73
CA GLN A 83 -41.42 6.52 -33.47
C GLN A 83 -41.79 5.60 -34.64
N ALA A 84 -42.52 4.54 -34.31
CA ALA A 84 -43.18 3.58 -35.20
C ALA A 84 -44.34 4.22 -36.01
N PRO A 85 -44.87 3.56 -37.07
CA PRO A 85 -45.93 2.56 -36.86
C PRO A 85 -45.91 1.33 -37.82
N ALA A 86 -46.86 0.43 -37.57
CA ALA A 86 -46.99 -0.99 -37.88
C ALA A 86 -47.51 -1.34 -39.32
N PRO A 87 -47.66 -2.66 -39.67
CA PRO A 87 -47.34 -3.23 -41.00
C PRO A 87 -48.56 -3.69 -41.84
N ALA A 88 -48.33 -4.00 -43.13
CA ALA A 88 -49.18 -4.92 -43.91
C ALA A 88 -48.45 -5.53 -45.13
N GLU A 89 -48.27 -6.85 -45.06
CA GLU A 89 -48.41 -7.91 -46.06
C GLU A 89 -47.93 -7.78 -47.53
N SER A 90 -47.04 -8.74 -47.86
CA SER A 90 -47.05 -9.61 -49.04
C SER A 90 -46.55 -9.08 -50.38
N ARG A 91 -45.44 -9.64 -50.88
CA ARG A 91 -45.45 -10.74 -51.86
C ARG A 91 -44.03 -11.15 -52.29
N GLU A 92 -43.91 -12.45 -52.48
CA GLU A 92 -42.73 -13.25 -52.81
C GLU A 92 -42.24 -13.02 -54.24
N ALA A 93 -40.93 -13.14 -54.46
CA ALA A 93 -40.34 -13.91 -55.56
C ALA A 93 -38.80 -13.92 -55.43
N GLU A 94 -38.26 -15.12 -55.22
CA GLU A 94 -37.10 -15.73 -55.89
C GLU A 94 -35.87 -14.82 -56.16
N GLY A 95 -34.65 -15.09 -55.70
CA GLY A 95 -34.02 -16.36 -55.37
C GLY A 95 -32.62 -16.30 -55.98
N GLU A 96 -31.57 -16.19 -55.15
CA GLU A 96 -30.23 -16.65 -55.52
C GLU A 96 -29.35 -16.74 -54.27
N THR A 97 -29.12 -17.98 -53.87
CA THR A 97 -28.36 -18.42 -52.70
C THR A 97 -26.87 -18.17 -52.93
N ARG A 98 -26.30 -17.18 -52.24
CA ARG A 98 -24.84 -17.09 -52.01
C ARG A 98 -24.54 -17.29 -50.54
N SER A 99 -23.97 -18.46 -50.27
CA SER A 99 -23.41 -18.92 -49.01
C SER A 99 -22.47 -17.88 -48.39
N LEU A 100 -22.97 -17.13 -47.41
CA LEU A 100 -22.15 -16.37 -46.47
C LEU A 100 -21.93 -17.27 -45.25
N SER A 101 -20.79 -17.94 -45.29
CA SER A 101 -20.19 -18.66 -44.18
C SER A 101 -20.20 -17.79 -42.91
N GLU A 102 -20.97 -18.26 -41.93
CA GLU A 102 -20.95 -17.84 -40.53
C GLU A 102 -19.52 -17.91 -40.00
N LYS A 103 -18.88 -16.76 -39.89
CA LYS A 103 -17.79 -16.55 -38.93
C LYS A 103 -18.37 -15.69 -37.83
N GLU A 104 -19.11 -16.33 -36.93
CA GLU A 104 -19.34 -15.79 -35.60
C GLU A 104 -17.98 -15.79 -34.88
N ASP A 105 -17.29 -14.66 -34.96
CA ASP A 105 -16.16 -14.35 -34.08
C ASP A 105 -16.68 -14.33 -32.65
N GLU A 106 -16.51 -15.45 -31.94
CA GLU A 106 -16.56 -15.52 -30.48
C GLU A 106 -15.50 -14.57 -29.88
N ASN A 107 -15.83 -13.30 -29.78
CA ASN A 107 -15.10 -12.36 -28.95
C ASN A 107 -15.57 -12.54 -27.49
N GLN A 108 -15.40 -13.77 -26.95
CA GLN A 108 -15.51 -14.00 -25.52
C GLN A 108 -14.33 -13.28 -24.86
N VAL A 109 -14.58 -12.04 -24.41
CA VAL A 109 -13.67 -11.31 -23.52
C VAL A 109 -13.48 -12.19 -22.28
N LYS A 110 -12.37 -12.93 -22.25
CA LYS A 110 -11.95 -13.76 -21.12
C LYS A 110 -11.62 -12.82 -19.97
N VAL A 111 -12.63 -12.44 -19.19
CA VAL A 111 -12.46 -11.57 -18.03
C VAL A 111 -11.66 -12.37 -17.00
N THR A 112 -10.35 -12.15 -16.95
CA THR A 112 -9.52 -12.69 -15.90
C THR A 112 -10.05 -12.17 -14.55
N PRO A 113 -10.38 -13.05 -13.59
CA PRO A 113 -10.90 -12.61 -12.31
C PRO A 113 -9.85 -11.74 -11.63
N ARG A 114 -10.20 -10.46 -11.42
CA ARG A 114 -9.28 -9.50 -10.82
C ARG A 114 -9.21 -9.74 -9.31
N GLY A 115 -8.01 -9.66 -8.74
CA GLY A 115 -7.82 -9.78 -7.29
C GLY A 115 -8.58 -8.72 -6.48
N LEU A 116 -9.05 -9.11 -5.28
CA LEU A 116 -9.73 -8.21 -4.34
C LEU A 116 -8.77 -7.14 -3.84
N VAL A 117 -9.19 -5.88 -3.91
CA VAL A 117 -8.51 -4.76 -3.24
C VAL A 117 -9.23 -4.45 -1.93
N ILE A 118 -8.52 -4.49 -0.81
CA ILE A 118 -9.03 -4.16 0.52
C ILE A 118 -8.45 -2.82 0.94
N VAL A 119 -9.29 -1.78 0.93
CA VAL A 119 -8.90 -0.43 1.32
C VAL A 119 -9.23 -0.22 2.79
N VAL A 120 -8.24 0.05 3.62
CA VAL A 120 -8.42 0.30 5.06
C VAL A 120 -8.29 1.79 5.36
N THR A 121 -9.35 2.41 5.88
CA THR A 121 -9.40 3.83 6.19
C THR A 121 -9.71 4.08 7.66
N PRO A 122 -8.71 4.47 8.46
CA PRO A 122 -8.96 4.93 9.83
C PRO A 122 -9.56 6.35 9.82
N ILE A 123 -10.51 6.58 10.71
CA ILE A 123 -11.24 7.83 10.85
C ILE A 123 -10.84 8.49 12.17
N ILE A 124 -10.22 9.67 12.06
CA ILE A 124 -9.81 10.46 13.22
C ILE A 124 -11.02 11.17 13.82
N THR A 125 -11.24 11.00 15.11
CA THR A 125 -12.39 11.55 15.85
C THR A 125 -12.56 13.07 15.74
N LYS A 126 -11.46 13.82 15.67
CA LYS A 126 -11.43 15.29 15.73
C LYS A 126 -11.31 15.98 14.36
N ASP A 127 -11.45 15.25 13.25
CA ASP A 127 -11.33 15.84 11.91
C ASP A 127 -12.62 16.57 11.48
N ARG A 128 -12.58 17.91 11.49
CA ARG A 128 -13.69 18.78 11.05
C ARG A 128 -14.09 18.57 9.58
N TYR A 129 -13.19 18.02 8.76
CA TYR A 129 -13.43 17.76 7.35
C TYR A 129 -13.79 16.30 7.06
N LYS A 130 -13.94 15.46 8.12
CA LYS A 130 -14.21 14.03 8.01
C LYS A 130 -15.24 13.69 6.94
N ASN A 131 -16.45 14.25 7.05
CA ASN A 131 -17.57 13.89 6.16
C ASN A 131 -17.31 14.28 4.70
N VAL A 132 -16.64 15.42 4.47
CA VAL A 132 -16.26 15.89 3.13
C VAL A 132 -15.20 14.97 2.53
N LEU A 133 -14.15 14.65 3.30
CA LEU A 133 -13.07 13.77 2.86
C LEU A 133 -13.54 12.34 2.62
N LEU A 134 -14.42 11.83 3.48
CA LEU A 134 -14.99 10.50 3.36
C LEU A 134 -15.89 10.39 2.12
N ARG A 135 -16.71 11.41 1.84
CA ARG A 135 -17.51 11.49 0.61
C ARG A 135 -16.62 11.58 -0.64
N ARG A 136 -15.57 12.39 -0.61
CA ARG A 136 -14.60 12.49 -1.72
C ARG A 136 -13.95 11.13 -1.99
N MET A 137 -13.50 10.46 -0.94
CA MET A 137 -12.90 9.13 -1.04
C MET A 137 -13.89 8.10 -1.59
N ALA A 138 -15.14 8.10 -1.12
CA ALA A 138 -16.19 7.25 -1.66
C ALA A 138 -16.41 7.49 -3.16
N ASN A 139 -16.47 8.75 -3.60
CA ASN A 139 -16.62 9.05 -5.02
C ASN A 139 -15.46 8.50 -5.87
N THR A 140 -14.22 8.56 -5.38
CA THR A 140 -13.07 7.93 -6.04
C THR A 140 -13.19 6.40 -6.06
N LEU A 141 -13.46 5.78 -4.91
CA LEU A 141 -13.53 4.32 -4.79
C LEU A 141 -14.69 3.71 -5.60
N ARG A 142 -15.78 4.44 -5.81
CA ARG A 142 -16.90 4.01 -6.66
C ARG A 142 -16.50 3.83 -8.13
N LEU A 143 -15.47 4.54 -8.58
CA LEU A 143 -14.93 4.44 -9.95
C LEU A 143 -13.92 3.29 -10.11
N VAL A 144 -13.49 2.68 -9.00
CA VAL A 144 -12.55 1.56 -9.04
C VAL A 144 -13.29 0.31 -9.49
N PRO A 145 -12.81 -0.41 -10.53
CA PRO A 145 -13.46 -1.63 -10.97
C PRO A 145 -13.52 -2.68 -9.85
N PRO A 146 -14.60 -3.46 -9.68
CA PRO A 146 -14.66 -4.53 -8.69
C PRO A 146 -13.63 -5.65 -8.97
N PRO A 147 -13.34 -6.53 -7.99
CA PRO A 147 -13.82 -6.51 -6.61
C PRO A 147 -13.01 -5.55 -5.72
N LEU A 148 -13.72 -4.76 -4.90
CA LEU A 148 -13.13 -3.85 -3.91
C LEU A 148 -13.95 -3.90 -2.61
N LEU A 149 -13.25 -4.01 -1.48
CA LEU A 149 -13.83 -3.93 -0.14
C LEU A 149 -13.26 -2.70 0.58
N TRP A 150 -14.14 -1.83 1.08
CA TRP A 150 -13.72 -0.67 1.86
C TRP A 150 -13.96 -0.90 3.36
N ILE A 151 -12.88 -1.05 4.12
CA ILE A 151 -12.93 -1.17 5.58
C ILE A 151 -12.76 0.21 6.20
N VAL A 152 -13.80 0.71 6.85
CA VAL A 152 -13.80 1.98 7.57
C VAL A 152 -13.78 1.69 9.06
N VAL A 153 -12.77 2.20 9.75
CA VAL A 153 -12.60 2.05 11.19
C VAL A 153 -12.83 3.40 11.85
N GLU A 154 -13.76 3.49 12.79
CA GLU A 154 -14.03 4.74 13.50
C GLU A 154 -14.37 4.51 14.97
N LYS A 155 -14.22 5.56 15.78
CA LYS A 155 -14.65 5.52 17.18
C LYS A 155 -16.18 5.51 17.27
N HIS A 156 -16.69 4.80 18.27
CA HIS A 156 -18.10 4.83 18.63
C HIS A 156 -18.53 6.27 18.96
N SER A 157 -19.69 6.66 18.43
CA SER A 157 -20.32 7.94 18.72
C SER A 157 -21.81 7.72 18.94
N ASP A 158 -22.34 8.24 20.03
CA ASP A 158 -23.76 8.06 20.39
C ASP A 158 -24.71 8.81 19.44
N GLY A 159 -24.22 9.86 18.77
CA GLY A 159 -24.99 10.61 17.78
C GLY A 159 -24.85 10.05 16.36
N GLU A 160 -25.98 9.78 15.70
CA GLU A 160 -26.01 9.36 14.29
C GLU A 160 -25.31 10.37 13.36
N GLU A 161 -25.41 11.68 13.65
CA GLU A 161 -24.77 12.74 12.86
C GLU A 161 -23.24 12.64 12.85
N LYS A 162 -22.66 12.11 13.93
CA LYS A 162 -21.22 11.90 14.06
C LYS A 162 -20.79 10.56 13.49
N SER A 163 -21.71 9.63 13.29
CA SER A 163 -21.42 8.31 12.73
C SER A 163 -21.24 8.37 11.22
N SER A 164 -20.26 7.63 10.67
CA SER A 164 -20.12 7.48 9.22
C SER A 164 -21.20 6.57 8.59
N SER A 165 -21.99 5.86 9.40
CA SER A 165 -22.95 4.83 8.96
C SER A 165 -23.91 5.32 7.87
N THR A 166 -24.58 6.45 8.08
CA THR A 166 -25.57 7.00 7.15
C THR A 166 -24.93 7.40 5.83
N MET A 167 -23.70 7.91 5.87
CA MET A 167 -22.95 8.27 4.68
C MET A 167 -22.52 7.04 3.90
N LEU A 168 -21.94 6.03 4.58
CA LEU A 168 -21.46 4.79 3.96
C LEU A 168 -22.58 4.03 3.23
N ARG A 169 -23.77 3.94 3.83
CA ARG A 169 -24.96 3.33 3.19
C ARG A 169 -25.33 3.97 1.85
N LYS A 170 -25.11 5.28 1.69
CA LYS A 170 -25.43 6.03 0.47
C LYS A 170 -24.36 5.90 -0.64
N THR A 171 -23.22 5.27 -0.36
CA THR A 171 -22.09 5.23 -1.31
C THR A 171 -22.26 4.18 -2.42
N GLY A 172 -23.00 3.10 -2.16
CA GLY A 172 -23.10 1.94 -3.06
C GLY A 172 -21.83 1.10 -3.15
N ILE A 173 -20.80 1.38 -2.36
CA ILE A 173 -19.55 0.61 -2.31
C ILE A 173 -19.73 -0.55 -1.34
N MET A 174 -19.13 -1.71 -1.63
CA MET A 174 -19.03 -2.78 -0.64
C MET A 174 -18.12 -2.34 0.50
N TYR A 175 -18.68 -2.18 1.70
CA TYR A 175 -17.93 -1.69 2.85
C TYR A 175 -18.10 -2.59 4.08
N ARG A 176 -17.10 -2.54 4.96
CA ARG A 176 -17.18 -3.05 6.32
C ARG A 176 -16.90 -1.89 7.28
N ARG A 177 -17.81 -1.67 8.22
CA ARG A 177 -17.63 -0.68 9.28
C ARG A 177 -17.18 -1.38 10.56
N ILE A 178 -16.05 -0.98 11.11
CA ILE A 178 -15.51 -1.46 12.39
C ILE A 178 -15.53 -0.29 13.38
N VAL A 179 -16.03 -0.55 14.59
CA VAL A 179 -16.21 0.47 15.61
C VAL A 179 -15.48 0.08 16.89
N PHE A 180 -14.75 1.02 17.47
CA PHE A 180 -14.04 0.84 18.75
C PHE A 180 -14.51 1.88 19.77
N LYS A 181 -14.31 1.64 21.07
CA LYS A 181 -14.80 2.52 22.16
C LYS A 181 -13.68 3.19 22.96
N GLU A 182 -12.48 2.63 22.86
CA GLU A 182 -11.30 2.97 23.63
C GLU A 182 -10.85 4.43 23.40
N ASP A 183 -10.31 5.03 24.44
CA ASP A 183 -9.69 6.35 24.41
C ASP A 183 -8.18 6.24 24.25
N PHE A 184 -7.60 7.19 23.51
CA PHE A 184 -6.17 7.26 23.25
C PHE A 184 -5.62 8.63 23.60
N THR A 185 -4.43 8.64 24.21
CA THR A 185 -3.72 9.87 24.57
C THR A 185 -3.05 10.52 23.35
N SER A 186 -2.61 9.70 22.39
CA SER A 186 -1.91 10.15 21.18
C SER A 186 -2.66 9.74 19.91
N LEU A 187 -2.55 10.58 18.88
CA LEU A 187 -3.13 10.31 17.56
C LEU A 187 -2.51 9.07 16.91
N GLU A 188 -1.20 8.86 17.07
CA GLU A 188 -0.52 7.69 16.49
C GLU A 188 -1.02 6.39 17.13
N SER A 189 -1.21 6.36 18.46
CA SER A 189 -1.77 5.21 19.16
C SER A 189 -3.21 4.91 18.71
N GLU A 190 -4.04 5.94 18.51
CA GLU A 190 -5.40 5.78 17.98
C GLU A 190 -5.38 5.18 16.57
N LEU A 191 -4.49 5.68 15.70
CA LEU A 191 -4.38 5.22 14.32
C LEU A 191 -3.84 3.79 14.22
N ASP A 192 -2.82 3.43 15.02
CA ASP A 192 -2.28 2.07 15.07
C ASP A 192 -3.31 1.08 15.61
N HIS A 193 -4.06 1.45 16.66
CA HIS A 193 -5.18 0.64 17.14
C HIS A 193 -6.22 0.37 16.04
N GLN A 194 -6.64 1.41 15.31
CA GLN A 194 -7.59 1.27 14.21
C GLN A 194 -7.08 0.34 13.11
N ARG A 195 -5.81 0.49 12.71
CA ARG A 195 -5.18 -0.38 11.71
C ARG A 195 -5.13 -1.83 12.19
N ASN A 196 -4.75 -2.05 13.45
CA ASN A 196 -4.70 -3.38 14.05
C ASN A 196 -6.09 -4.04 14.13
N LEU A 197 -7.14 -3.29 14.44
CA LEU A 197 -8.52 -3.80 14.38
C LEU A 197 -8.91 -4.26 12.98
N ALA A 198 -8.57 -3.47 11.95
CA ALA A 198 -8.82 -3.87 10.56
C ALA A 198 -8.03 -5.12 10.18
N LEU A 199 -6.75 -5.20 10.56
CA LEU A 199 -5.90 -6.37 10.29
C LEU A 199 -6.44 -7.64 10.95
N ARG A 200 -6.83 -7.59 12.24
CA ARG A 200 -7.46 -8.72 12.92
C ARG A 200 -8.76 -9.16 12.24
N HIS A 201 -9.54 -8.21 11.74
CA HIS A 201 -10.76 -8.54 11.01
C HIS A 201 -10.47 -9.24 9.67
N ILE A 202 -9.48 -8.74 8.92
CA ILE A 202 -9.00 -9.36 7.68
C ILE A 202 -8.46 -10.76 7.93
N GLU A 203 -7.66 -10.94 8.98
CA GLU A 203 -7.08 -12.22 9.38
C GLU A 203 -8.16 -13.23 9.81
N HIS A 204 -9.07 -12.80 10.70
CA HIS A 204 -10.13 -13.64 11.24
C HIS A 204 -11.05 -14.21 10.15
N HIS A 205 -11.38 -13.40 9.14
CA HIS A 205 -12.21 -13.84 8.01
C HIS A 205 -11.41 -14.32 6.80
N LYS A 206 -10.07 -14.38 6.89
CA LYS A 206 -9.16 -14.76 5.80
C LYS A 206 -9.49 -14.05 4.48
N LEU A 207 -9.71 -12.74 4.54
CA LEU A 207 -10.09 -11.94 3.37
C LEU A 207 -8.91 -11.86 2.39
N SER A 208 -8.85 -12.77 1.42
CA SER A 208 -7.75 -12.90 0.46
C SER A 208 -7.77 -11.76 -0.57
N GLY A 209 -6.73 -10.93 -0.58
CA GLY A 209 -6.63 -9.76 -1.45
C GLY A 209 -5.43 -8.88 -1.12
N ILE A 210 -5.35 -7.72 -1.79
CA ILE A 210 -4.29 -6.73 -1.56
C ILE A 210 -4.79 -5.65 -0.61
N VAL A 211 -4.14 -5.52 0.54
CA VAL A 211 -4.48 -4.56 1.60
C VAL A 211 -3.70 -3.27 1.40
N HIS A 212 -4.41 -2.15 1.33
CA HIS A 212 -3.84 -0.81 1.25
C HIS A 212 -4.40 0.09 2.36
N PHE A 213 -3.50 0.75 3.10
CA PHE A 213 -3.88 1.71 4.14
C PHE A 213 -4.05 3.12 3.56
N ALA A 214 -5.30 3.54 3.43
CA ALA A 214 -5.67 4.78 2.80
C ALA A 214 -6.12 5.84 3.82
N GLY A 215 -5.33 6.90 3.97
CA GLY A 215 -5.73 8.07 4.74
C GLY A 215 -6.83 8.88 4.03
N LEU A 216 -7.74 9.48 4.81
CA LEU A 216 -8.83 10.31 4.27
C LEU A 216 -8.36 11.51 3.43
N ASN A 217 -7.14 11.99 3.67
CA ASN A 217 -6.52 13.10 2.97
C ASN A 217 -5.72 12.67 1.72
N ASN A 218 -5.70 11.38 1.40
CA ASN A 218 -5.04 10.87 0.22
C ASN A 218 -5.90 11.07 -1.03
N ILE A 219 -5.28 11.43 -2.15
CA ILE A 219 -5.87 11.50 -3.49
C ILE A 219 -5.20 10.41 -4.32
N TYR A 220 -6.01 9.69 -5.09
CA TYR A 220 -5.56 8.56 -5.90
C TYR A 220 -5.85 8.83 -7.37
N ASP A 221 -4.90 8.48 -8.22
CA ASP A 221 -5.15 8.16 -9.62
C ASP A 221 -5.93 6.83 -9.66
N LEU A 222 -6.85 6.64 -10.62
CA LEU A 222 -7.59 5.37 -10.73
C LEU A 222 -6.67 4.22 -11.14
N ASP A 223 -5.61 4.49 -11.90
CA ASP A 223 -4.59 3.51 -12.28
C ASP A 223 -3.93 2.86 -11.07
N PHE A 224 -3.83 3.60 -9.94
CA PHE A 224 -3.29 3.09 -8.69
C PHE A 224 -3.93 1.74 -8.32
N PHE A 225 -5.26 1.68 -8.34
CA PHE A 225 -6.01 0.50 -7.92
C PHE A 225 -5.96 -0.65 -8.93
N VAL A 226 -5.60 -0.36 -10.17
CA VAL A 226 -5.29 -1.38 -11.18
C VAL A 226 -3.92 -1.97 -10.90
N LYS A 227 -2.90 -1.12 -10.70
CA LYS A 227 -1.50 -1.54 -10.52
C LYS A 227 -1.25 -2.32 -9.23
N ILE A 228 -1.90 -1.97 -8.12
CA ILE A 228 -1.69 -2.71 -6.85
C ILE A 228 -2.23 -4.14 -6.90
N ARG A 229 -3.10 -4.50 -7.86
CA ARG A 229 -3.58 -5.88 -8.01
C ARG A 229 -2.49 -6.84 -8.48
N ASP A 230 -1.43 -6.32 -9.07
CA ASP A 230 -0.29 -7.08 -9.58
C ASP A 230 0.78 -7.31 -8.49
N ILE A 231 0.46 -7.03 -7.23
CA ILE A 231 1.34 -7.28 -6.08
C ILE A 231 1.25 -8.76 -5.70
N GLU A 232 2.39 -9.43 -5.65
CA GLU A 232 2.46 -10.81 -5.17
C GLU A 232 2.50 -10.87 -3.65
N VAL A 233 3.49 -10.21 -3.04
CA VAL A 233 3.68 -10.16 -1.57
C VAL A 233 3.58 -8.74 -1.06
N PHE A 234 4.51 -7.87 -1.46
CA PHE A 234 4.56 -6.46 -1.09
C PHE A 234 4.76 -5.59 -2.32
N GLY A 235 4.13 -4.42 -2.33
CA GLY A 235 4.35 -3.41 -3.35
C GLY A 235 4.48 -2.03 -2.74
N THR A 236 5.27 -1.18 -3.38
CA THR A 236 5.52 0.21 -2.97
C THR A 236 5.56 1.15 -4.17
N TRP A 237 5.36 2.44 -3.94
CA TRP A 237 5.27 3.47 -4.97
C TRP A 237 5.65 4.84 -4.38
N PRO A 238 6.04 5.81 -5.22
CA PRO A 238 6.28 7.16 -4.77
C PRO A 238 4.97 7.88 -4.41
N MET A 239 5.04 8.69 -3.36
CA MET A 239 3.97 9.54 -2.90
C MET A 239 4.36 11.00 -2.99
N ALA A 240 3.48 11.83 -3.54
CA ALA A 240 3.63 13.27 -3.49
C ALA A 240 2.97 13.84 -2.23
N LEU A 241 3.75 14.54 -1.42
CA LEU A 241 3.30 15.26 -0.24
C LEU A 241 3.04 16.73 -0.60
N LEU A 242 1.78 17.15 -0.48
CA LEU A 242 1.40 18.55 -0.65
C LEU A 242 1.08 19.18 0.70
N SER A 243 1.43 20.44 0.86
CA SER A 243 1.04 21.23 2.03
C SER A 243 0.45 22.55 1.54
N ALA A 244 -0.75 22.90 2.05
CA ALA A 244 -1.45 24.10 1.61
C ALA A 244 -0.61 25.40 1.74
N ASN A 245 0.32 25.44 2.71
CA ASN A 245 1.15 26.62 2.99
C ASN A 245 2.50 26.60 2.26
N ARG A 246 2.75 25.63 1.38
CA ARG A 246 4.02 25.50 0.65
C ARG A 246 3.75 25.48 -0.84
N LYS A 247 4.45 26.32 -1.58
CA LYS A 247 4.43 26.32 -3.05
C LYS A 247 5.24 25.16 -3.67
N ARG A 248 5.62 24.15 -2.89
CA ARG A 248 6.41 23.01 -3.35
C ARG A 248 5.74 21.69 -3.00
N VAL A 249 5.85 20.74 -3.92
CA VAL A 249 5.50 19.33 -3.73
C VAL A 249 6.77 18.60 -3.32
N VAL A 250 6.71 17.77 -2.28
CA VAL A 250 7.83 16.89 -1.90
C VAL A 250 7.45 15.48 -2.29
N VAL A 251 8.26 14.81 -3.08
CA VAL A 251 8.08 13.39 -3.38
C VAL A 251 8.85 12.57 -2.35
N GLU A 252 8.21 11.56 -1.76
CA GLU A 252 8.86 10.56 -0.90
C GLU A 252 8.52 9.17 -1.46
N GLY A 253 9.49 8.26 -1.54
CA GLY A 253 9.23 6.97 -2.16
C GLY A 253 10.45 6.10 -2.45
N PRO A 254 10.23 4.92 -3.04
CA PRO A 254 11.30 4.03 -3.49
C PRO A 254 12.03 4.63 -4.70
N VAL A 255 13.31 4.30 -4.83
CA VAL A 255 14.09 4.46 -6.05
C VAL A 255 14.17 3.08 -6.69
N CYS A 256 13.75 2.96 -7.95
CA CYS A 256 13.56 1.66 -8.58
C CYS A 256 14.33 1.56 -9.90
N GLU A 257 14.79 0.36 -10.21
CA GLU A 257 15.21 -0.05 -11.57
C GLU A 257 14.24 -1.14 -12.02
N SER A 258 13.49 -0.85 -13.09
CA SER A 258 12.27 -1.57 -13.45
C SER A 258 11.31 -1.68 -12.25
N SER A 259 11.09 -2.88 -11.73
CA SER A 259 10.26 -3.12 -10.55
C SER A 259 11.05 -3.42 -9.28
N GLN A 260 12.39 -3.45 -9.35
CA GLN A 260 13.24 -3.73 -8.20
C GLN A 260 13.52 -2.45 -7.42
N VAL A 261 13.31 -2.47 -6.11
CA VAL A 261 13.60 -1.33 -5.23
C VAL A 261 15.09 -1.32 -4.89
N LEU A 262 15.80 -0.26 -5.28
CA LEU A 262 17.23 -0.06 -5.03
C LEU A 262 17.51 0.79 -3.78
N GLY A 263 16.53 1.59 -3.34
CA GLY A 263 16.69 2.47 -2.20
C GLY A 263 15.46 3.35 -1.95
N TRP A 264 15.62 4.37 -1.10
CA TRP A 264 14.51 5.23 -0.68
C TRP A 264 14.90 6.71 -0.69
N HIS A 265 14.04 7.54 -1.29
CA HIS A 265 14.12 8.99 -1.18
C HIS A 265 13.12 9.48 -0.12
N LEU A 266 13.60 9.82 1.09
CA LEU A 266 12.77 10.29 2.19
C LEU A 266 13.32 11.58 2.80
N ARG A 267 12.44 12.52 3.15
CA ARG A 267 12.82 13.83 3.70
C ARG A 267 13.50 13.76 5.07
N LYS A 268 13.25 12.71 5.84
CA LYS A 268 13.64 12.61 7.26
C LYS A 268 14.92 11.79 7.52
N ILE A 269 15.62 11.33 6.49
CA ILE A 269 16.85 10.53 6.67
C ILE A 269 17.95 11.32 7.40
N ASN A 270 17.86 12.65 7.45
CA ASN A 270 18.84 13.54 8.09
C ASN A 270 18.95 13.38 9.63
N ASN A 271 18.13 12.56 10.28
CA ASN A 271 18.36 12.14 11.66
C ASN A 271 19.05 10.77 11.64
N GLU A 272 20.39 10.78 11.66
CA GLU A 272 21.30 9.62 11.49
C GLU A 272 21.17 8.49 12.54
N THR A 273 20.16 8.52 13.42
CA THR A 273 19.97 7.54 14.49
C THR A 273 18.97 6.43 14.19
N GLU A 274 18.21 6.49 13.08
CA GLU A 274 17.28 5.41 12.70
C GLU A 274 17.85 4.56 11.57
N THR A 275 18.19 3.31 11.88
CA THR A 275 18.78 2.33 10.94
C THR A 275 17.84 1.87 9.83
N LYS A 276 16.54 2.20 9.90
CA LYS A 276 15.55 1.82 8.88
C LYS A 276 14.75 3.05 8.44
N PRO A 277 14.54 3.24 7.13
CA PRO A 277 13.78 4.38 6.63
C PRO A 277 12.35 4.36 7.18
N PRO A 278 11.82 5.47 7.74
CA PRO A 278 10.46 5.52 8.23
C PRO A 278 9.48 5.57 7.06
N ILE A 279 9.23 4.42 6.43
CA ILE A 279 8.27 4.28 5.34
C ILE A 279 6.88 4.60 5.86
N HIS A 280 6.19 5.48 5.16
CA HIS A 280 4.85 5.90 5.54
C HIS A 280 3.83 4.78 5.26
N ILE A 281 2.81 4.65 6.11
CA ILE A 281 1.90 3.50 6.04
C ILE A 281 1.09 3.40 4.72
N SER A 282 0.92 4.51 4.02
CA SER A 282 0.24 4.56 2.72
C SER A 282 1.15 4.43 1.49
N SER A 283 2.48 4.29 1.65
CA SER A 283 3.40 4.07 0.51
C SER A 283 3.62 2.60 0.17
N PHE A 284 2.87 1.69 0.78
CA PHE A 284 2.93 0.29 0.43
C PHE A 284 1.57 -0.39 0.57
N ALA A 285 1.43 -1.53 -0.11
CA ALA A 285 0.35 -2.49 0.05
C ALA A 285 0.92 -3.90 0.10
N PHE A 286 0.12 -4.84 0.60
CA PHE A 286 0.58 -6.21 0.80
C PHE A 286 -0.52 -7.23 0.59
N ASN A 287 -0.13 -8.46 0.29
CA ASN A 287 -1.04 -9.58 0.17
C ASN A 287 -1.50 -10.04 1.57
N SER A 288 -2.81 -10.00 1.82
CA SER A 288 -3.39 -10.31 3.12
C SER A 288 -3.05 -11.71 3.63
N SER A 289 -2.77 -12.68 2.74
CA SER A 289 -2.43 -14.05 3.11
C SER A 289 -1.25 -14.16 4.07
N ILE A 290 -0.33 -13.19 4.08
CA ILE A 290 0.77 -13.15 5.03
C ILE A 290 0.32 -13.12 6.50
N LEU A 291 -0.89 -12.64 6.78
CA LEU A 291 -1.40 -12.49 8.15
C LEU A 291 -1.72 -13.85 8.80
N TRP A 292 -2.08 -14.87 8.00
CA TRP A 292 -2.47 -16.20 8.51
C TRP A 292 -1.71 -17.37 7.88
N ASP A 293 -0.94 -17.11 6.83
CA ASP A 293 -0.09 -18.08 6.14
C ASP A 293 1.26 -17.42 5.76
N PRO A 294 2.10 -17.08 6.76
CA PRO A 294 3.40 -16.47 6.51
C PRO A 294 4.40 -17.44 5.86
N GLU A 295 4.23 -18.75 6.09
CA GLU A 295 5.10 -19.81 5.58
C GLU A 295 5.07 -19.89 4.06
N ARG A 296 3.90 -19.67 3.44
CA ARG A 296 3.76 -19.53 1.99
C ARG A 296 4.70 -18.48 1.38
N TRP A 297 5.10 -17.49 2.17
CA TRP A 297 5.99 -16.41 1.74
C TRP A 297 7.40 -16.53 2.31
N GLY A 298 7.79 -17.73 2.76
CA GLY A 298 9.12 -18.06 3.27
C GLY A 298 9.42 -17.44 4.63
N ARG A 299 8.39 -17.14 5.45
CA ARG A 299 8.56 -16.62 6.80
C ARG A 299 8.18 -17.67 7.85
N PRO A 300 8.95 -17.80 8.94
CA PRO A 300 8.54 -18.68 10.03
C PRO A 300 7.21 -18.20 10.62
N SER A 301 6.34 -19.14 10.98
CA SER A 301 5.16 -18.92 11.81
C SER A 301 5.59 -18.43 13.20
N SER A 302 5.93 -17.15 13.31
CA SER A 302 6.58 -16.53 14.46
C SER A 302 5.88 -15.18 14.72
N VAL A 303 5.38 -14.82 15.89
CA VAL A 303 5.30 -15.40 17.26
C VAL A 303 4.06 -14.71 17.87
N GLU A 304 3.35 -15.34 18.80
CA GLU A 304 2.08 -14.88 19.42
C GLU A 304 2.03 -13.39 19.87
N GLY A 305 3.18 -12.72 20.01
CA GLY A 305 3.31 -11.29 20.27
C GLY A 305 2.94 -10.34 19.11
N THR A 306 2.75 -10.82 17.88
CA THR A 306 2.36 -9.98 16.71
C THR A 306 0.87 -9.67 16.64
N LYS A 307 0.03 -10.32 17.46
CA LYS A 307 -1.44 -10.13 17.45
C LYS A 307 -1.87 -8.77 17.99
N GLN A 308 -1.09 -8.20 18.91
CA GLN A 308 -1.41 -6.90 19.49
C GLN A 308 -1.06 -5.75 18.54
N ASP A 309 0.09 -5.85 17.86
CA ASP A 309 0.65 -4.77 17.04
C ASP A 309 0.98 -5.22 15.60
N SER A 310 -0.03 -5.75 14.91
CA SER A 310 0.09 -6.27 13.55
C SER A 310 0.59 -5.23 12.55
N ILE A 311 0.34 -3.94 12.78
CA ILE A 311 0.82 -2.86 11.93
C ILE A 311 2.33 -2.67 12.01
N LYS A 312 2.92 -2.83 13.21
CA LYS A 312 4.36 -2.83 13.39
C LYS A 312 5.00 -4.03 12.70
N TYR A 313 4.38 -5.19 12.80
CA TYR A 313 4.79 -6.38 12.05
C TYR A 313 4.81 -6.11 10.55
N VAL A 314 3.70 -5.62 9.97
CA VAL A 314 3.63 -5.34 8.52
C VAL A 314 4.69 -4.32 8.10
N LYS A 315 4.90 -3.23 8.86
CA LYS A 315 5.96 -2.25 8.57
C LYS A 315 7.36 -2.87 8.61
N GLN A 316 7.64 -3.68 9.64
CA GLN A 316 8.92 -4.35 9.79
C GLN A 316 9.18 -5.30 8.63
N VAL A 317 8.15 -6.05 8.23
CA VAL A 317 8.24 -7.03 7.16
C VAL A 317 8.53 -6.39 5.80
N VAL A 318 7.90 -5.24 5.50
CA VAL A 318 8.18 -4.47 4.28
C VAL A 318 9.65 -4.02 4.20
N LEU A 319 10.27 -3.74 5.35
CA LEU A 319 11.65 -3.24 5.46
C LEU A 319 12.71 -4.35 5.50
N GLU A 320 12.34 -5.59 5.79
CA GLU A 320 13.29 -6.71 5.92
C GLU A 320 13.40 -7.55 4.65
N ASP A 321 12.40 -7.47 3.77
CA ASP A 321 12.30 -8.31 2.59
C ASP A 321 12.26 -7.47 1.31
N ASP A 322 13.29 -6.65 1.13
CA ASP A 322 13.48 -5.79 -0.05
C ASP A 322 13.45 -6.62 -1.35
N THR A 323 13.82 -7.90 -1.29
CA THR A 323 13.79 -8.81 -2.45
C THR A 323 12.38 -9.16 -2.93
N LYS A 324 11.38 -9.17 -2.04
CA LYS A 324 9.97 -9.43 -2.38
C LYS A 324 9.15 -8.14 -2.49
N LEU A 325 9.79 -6.99 -2.36
CA LEU A 325 9.15 -5.69 -2.46
C LEU A 325 9.18 -5.19 -3.91
N LYS A 326 7.99 -5.11 -4.52
CA LYS A 326 7.82 -4.66 -5.91
C LYS A 326 7.59 -3.15 -6.00
N GLY A 327 8.39 -2.46 -6.80
CA GLY A 327 8.18 -1.07 -7.20
C GLY A 327 7.04 -0.91 -8.21
N LEU A 328 6.15 0.04 -7.97
CA LEU A 328 5.00 0.37 -8.83
C LEU A 328 5.01 1.86 -9.23
N PRO A 329 4.71 2.20 -10.52
CA PRO A 329 4.59 1.28 -11.64
C PRO A 329 5.92 0.57 -11.94
N ALA A 330 5.85 -0.60 -12.59
CA ALA A 330 7.03 -1.43 -12.90
C ALA A 330 8.05 -0.76 -13.85
N GLN A 331 7.71 0.41 -14.40
CA GLN A 331 8.61 1.27 -15.16
C GLN A 331 9.26 2.26 -14.18
N ASP A 332 10.26 1.80 -13.42
CA ASP A 332 11.16 2.61 -12.57
C ASP A 332 10.46 3.44 -11.49
N CYS A 333 9.27 3.01 -11.03
CA CYS A 333 8.48 3.79 -10.08
C CYS A 333 8.22 5.24 -10.57
N SER A 334 8.16 5.44 -11.90
CA SER A 334 8.25 6.77 -12.55
C SER A 334 7.02 7.66 -12.41
N LYS A 335 5.86 7.12 -12.03
CA LYS A 335 4.58 7.85 -11.96
C LYS A 335 4.12 8.02 -10.52
N ILE A 336 3.81 9.27 -10.13
CA ILE A 336 3.05 9.55 -8.92
C ILE A 336 1.59 9.17 -9.16
N MET A 337 1.09 8.18 -8.42
CA MET A 337 -0.32 7.76 -8.44
C MET A 337 -1.06 8.07 -7.14
N LEU A 338 -0.33 8.55 -6.13
CA LEU A 338 -0.85 8.86 -4.80
C LEU A 338 -0.30 10.21 -4.32
N TRP A 339 -1.22 11.10 -3.97
CA TRP A 339 -0.91 12.40 -3.37
C TRP A 339 -1.50 12.46 -1.96
N ARG A 340 -0.74 12.97 -1.00
CA ARG A 340 -1.21 13.19 0.37
C ARG A 340 -1.31 14.68 0.64
N LEU A 341 -2.52 15.15 0.93
CA LEU A 341 -2.76 16.54 1.29
C LEU A 341 -2.58 16.76 2.79
N LYS A 342 -1.63 17.60 3.19
CA LYS A 342 -1.52 18.07 4.57
C LYS A 342 -2.26 19.39 4.74
N PHE A 343 -3.46 19.32 5.31
CA PHE A 343 -4.18 20.50 5.79
C PHE A 343 -3.56 20.99 7.09
N PRO A 344 -3.24 22.29 7.24
CA PRO A 344 -2.91 22.84 8.53
C PRO A 344 -4.17 22.80 9.41
N THR A 345 -4.14 22.01 10.48
CA THR A 345 -5.08 22.20 11.59
C THR A 345 -4.76 23.55 12.21
N ARG A 346 -5.57 24.56 11.91
CA ARG A 346 -5.49 25.86 12.57
C ARG A 346 -5.95 25.66 14.01
N THR A 347 -5.06 25.23 14.90
CA THR A 347 -5.23 25.50 16.33
C THR A 347 -5.22 27.01 16.45
N ARG A 348 -6.40 27.61 16.63
CA ARG A 348 -6.48 28.98 17.16
C ARG A 348 -5.95 28.89 18.60
N LEU A 349 -4.64 29.03 18.76
CA LEU A 349 -4.09 29.69 19.94
C LEU A 349 -4.17 31.17 19.59
N SER A 350 -5.31 31.78 19.86
CA SER A 350 -5.44 33.23 19.95
C SER A 350 -6.07 33.52 21.30
N THR A 351 -5.19 33.93 22.22
CA THR A 351 -5.43 34.73 23.44
C THR A 351 -6.56 34.31 24.36
#